data_AF-A0A2N5ZSN0-F1
#
_entry.id   AF-A0A2N5ZSN0-F1
#
_cell.length_a   1.000
_cell.length_b   1.000
_cell.length_c   1.000
_cell.angle_alpha   90.00
_cell.angle_beta   90.00
_cell.angle_gamma   90.00
#
_symmetry.space_group_name_H-M   'P 1'
#
loop_
_entity.id
_entity.type
_entity.pdbx_description
1 polymer ?
#
loop_
_entity_poly.entity_id
_entity_poly.type
_entity_poly.pdbx_seq_one_letter_code
_entity_poly.pdbx_strand_id
1 'polypeptide(L)'
;MEKDKKLISLKEASEISGYSSDYIGQLIRSGKIFGEQVYSNVVWMTTEKDILAYKNNSKNKSTDNSDTSSLFSSLRRKFRLELSIIKVFIKTFKVAFILLFVLFAIVTFLVTYTLFTLFSTSNSSTNDSSPAPPLEQTLNF
;
A
#
# COMPACT_ATOMS: atom_id res chain seq x y z
N MET A 1 -40.74 0.64 -12.63
CA MET A 1 -40.30 0.15 -13.94
C MET A 1 -39.08 -0.74 -13.73
N GLU A 2 -39.32 -2.01 -13.42
CA GLU A 2 -38.27 -3.01 -13.23
C GLU A 2 -37.94 -3.57 -14.63
N LYS A 3 -36.89 -3.04 -15.26
CA LYS A 3 -36.39 -3.64 -16.51
C LYS A 3 -35.77 -4.96 -16.13
N ASP A 4 -36.43 -6.05 -16.52
CA ASP A 4 -35.92 -7.41 -16.51
C ASP A 4 -34.42 -7.39 -16.86
N LYS A 5 -33.58 -7.65 -15.85
CA LYS A 5 -32.16 -7.89 -16.10
C LYS A 5 -32.11 -9.24 -16.79
N LYS A 6 -32.11 -9.23 -18.13
CA LYS A 6 -31.93 -10.42 -18.95
C LYS A 6 -30.57 -11.04 -18.56
N LEU A 7 -30.64 -12.04 -17.69
CA LEU A 7 -29.51 -12.88 -17.33
C LEU A 7 -29.21 -13.75 -18.55
N ILE A 8 -27.97 -13.68 -18.99
CA ILE A 8 -27.43 -14.45 -20.11
C ILE A 8 -26.42 -15.46 -19.58
N SER A 9 -26.35 -16.62 -20.22
CA SER A 9 -25.35 -17.63 -19.90
C SER A 9 -23.94 -17.16 -20.24
N LEU A 10 -22.91 -17.78 -19.64
CA LEU A 10 -21.52 -17.48 -20.01
C LEU A 10 -21.23 -17.73 -21.50
N LYS A 11 -21.93 -18.69 -22.11
CA LYS A 11 -21.80 -18.99 -23.53
C LYS A 11 -22.34 -17.86 -24.39
N GLU A 12 -23.53 -17.36 -24.08
CA GLU A 12 -24.13 -16.21 -24.77
C GLU A 12 -23.28 -14.94 -24.55
N ALA A 13 -22.78 -14.73 -23.32
CA ALA A 13 -21.87 -13.63 -23.02
C ALA A 13 -20.54 -13.74 -23.77
N SER A 14 -20.04 -14.95 -24.01
CA SER A 14 -18.85 -15.22 -24.80
C SER A 14 -19.05 -14.82 -26.26
N GLU A 15 -20.19 -15.17 -26.86
CA GLU A 15 -20.54 -14.82 -28.23
C GLU A 15 -20.66 -13.29 -28.41
N ILE A 16 -21.25 -12.58 -27.45
CA ILE A 16 -21.43 -11.12 -27.50
C ILE A 16 -20.11 -10.37 -27.30
N SER A 17 -19.33 -10.78 -26.29
CA SER A 17 -18.11 -10.06 -25.90
C SER A 17 -16.89 -10.42 -26.75
N GLY A 18 -16.84 -11.65 -27.27
CA GLY A 18 -15.66 -12.25 -27.90
C GLY A 18 -14.65 -12.81 -26.89
N TYR A 19 -14.96 -12.78 -25.59
CA TYR A 19 -14.16 -13.43 -24.56
C TYR A 19 -14.52 -14.90 -24.41
N SER A 20 -13.62 -15.73 -23.88
CA SER A 20 -13.95 -17.11 -23.55
C SER A 20 -14.89 -17.19 -22.34
N SER A 21 -15.81 -18.16 -22.32
CA SER A 21 -16.70 -18.42 -21.19
C SER A 21 -15.95 -18.61 -19.87
N ASP A 22 -14.78 -19.26 -19.90
CA ASP A 22 -13.92 -19.42 -18.71
C ASP A 22 -13.43 -18.06 -18.19
N TYR A 23 -12.92 -17.20 -19.09
CA TYR A 23 -12.46 -15.87 -18.70
C TYR A 23 -13.59 -15.03 -18.12
N ILE A 24 -14.79 -15.09 -18.69
CA ILE A 24 -15.98 -14.42 -18.13
C ILE A 24 -16.29 -14.95 -16.72
N GLY A 25 -16.19 -16.27 -16.52
CA GLY A 25 -16.31 -16.88 -15.19
C GLY A 25 -15.24 -16.37 -14.21
N GLN A 26 -14.00 -16.17 -14.66
CA GLN A 26 -12.94 -15.56 -13.84
C GLN A 26 -13.27 -14.09 -13.50
N LEU A 27 -13.80 -13.31 -14.44
CA LEU A 27 -14.23 -11.93 -14.22
C LEU A 27 -15.33 -11.84 -13.16
N ILE A 28 -16.28 -12.78 -13.17
CA ILE A 28 -17.35 -12.86 -12.16
C ILE A 28 -16.77 -13.21 -10.78
N ARG A 29 -15.93 -14.25 -10.68
CA ARG A 29 -15.32 -14.68 -9.40
C ARG A 29 -14.43 -13.60 -8.78
N SER A 30 -13.74 -12.84 -9.62
CA SER A 30 -12.92 -11.67 -9.23
C SER A 30 -13.76 -10.41 -8.94
N GLY A 31 -15.07 -10.43 -9.20
CA GLY A 31 -15.98 -9.32 -8.91
C GLY A 31 -15.83 -8.13 -9.86
N LYS A 32 -15.21 -8.32 -11.03
CA LYS A 32 -15.01 -7.28 -12.06
C LYS A 32 -16.27 -7.02 -12.87
N ILE A 33 -17.12 -8.02 -13.01
CA ILE A 33 -18.44 -7.93 -13.65
C ILE A 33 -19.48 -8.60 -12.75
N PHE A 34 -20.73 -8.18 -12.86
CA PHE A 34 -21.83 -8.82 -12.16
C PHE A 34 -22.02 -10.26 -12.66
N GLY A 35 -22.24 -11.18 -11.73
CA GLY A 35 -22.68 -12.52 -12.07
C GLY A 35 -23.46 -13.14 -10.93
N GLU A 36 -24.42 -13.99 -11.31
CA GLU A 36 -25.36 -14.66 -10.42
C GLU A 36 -25.30 -16.16 -10.67
N GLN A 37 -25.28 -16.95 -9.61
CA GLN A 37 -25.38 -18.40 -9.73
C GLN A 37 -26.86 -18.79 -9.78
N VAL A 38 -27.28 -19.36 -10.90
CA VAL A 38 -28.63 -19.88 -11.09
C VAL A 38 -28.55 -21.41 -11.10
N TYR A 39 -29.53 -22.08 -10.48
CA TYR A 39 -29.56 -23.53 -10.19
C TYR A 39 -28.46 -24.03 -9.25
N SER A 40 -28.83 -24.39 -8.02
CA SER A 40 -28.02 -25.16 -7.04
C SER A 40 -26.50 -24.90 -7.04
N ASN A 41 -26.07 -23.65 -7.25
CA ASN A 41 -24.67 -23.19 -7.33
C ASN A 41 -23.82 -23.70 -8.52
N VAL A 42 -24.42 -24.22 -9.60
CA VAL A 42 -23.66 -24.85 -10.70
C VAL A 42 -23.42 -23.89 -11.87
N VAL A 43 -24.39 -23.05 -12.23
CA VAL A 43 -24.32 -22.26 -13.47
C VAL A 43 -24.19 -20.77 -13.15
N TRP A 44 -23.09 -20.17 -13.62
CA TRP A 44 -22.91 -18.73 -13.57
C TRP A 44 -23.62 -18.06 -14.76
N MET A 45 -24.36 -17.01 -14.46
CA MET A 45 -25.04 -16.13 -15.41
C MET A 45 -24.51 -14.71 -15.21
N THR A 46 -24.57 -13.88 -16.25
CA THR A 46 -24.20 -12.46 -16.19
C THR A 46 -25.24 -11.63 -16.95
N THR A 47 -25.06 -10.32 -17.07
CA THR A 47 -25.89 -9.50 -17.96
C THR A 47 -25.07 -9.02 -19.15
N GLU A 48 -25.74 -8.90 -20.30
CA GLU A 48 -25.16 -8.34 -21.52
C GLU A 48 -24.55 -6.95 -21.28
N LYS A 49 -25.21 -6.12 -20.48
CA LYS A 49 -24.75 -4.76 -20.17
C LYS A 49 -23.43 -4.75 -19.41
N ASP A 50 -23.28 -5.62 -18.42
CA ASP A 50 -22.07 -5.65 -17.58
C ASP A 50 -20.85 -6.14 -18.38
N ILE A 51 -21.01 -7.14 -19.24
CA ILE A 51 -19.89 -7.65 -20.05
C ILE A 51 -19.46 -6.64 -21.13
N LEU A 52 -20.42 -5.96 -21.76
CA LEU A 52 -20.13 -4.90 -22.73
C LEU A 52 -19.49 -3.68 -22.05
N ALA A 53 -19.97 -3.30 -20.87
CA ALA A 53 -19.37 -2.22 -20.08
C ALA A 53 -17.91 -2.52 -19.75
N TYR A 54 -17.59 -3.76 -19.34
CA TYR A 54 -16.21 -4.18 -19.07
C TYR A 54 -15.32 -4.11 -20.32
N LYS A 55 -15.82 -4.62 -21.47
CA LYS A 55 -15.12 -4.56 -22.75
C LYS A 55 -14.81 -3.13 -23.18
N ASN A 56 -15.76 -2.21 -23.03
CA ASN A 56 -15.61 -0.81 -23.40
C ASN A 56 -14.69 -0.05 -22.42
N ASN A 57 -14.76 -0.34 -21.12
CA ASN A 57 -13.91 0.28 -20.10
C ASN A 57 -12.43 -0.12 -20.29
N SER A 58 -12.16 -1.36 -20.71
CA SER A 58 -10.80 -1.78 -21.10
C SER A 58 -10.19 -0.96 -22.24
N LYS A 59 -11.02 -0.31 -23.08
CA LYS A 59 -10.58 0.46 -24.24
C LYS A 59 -10.33 1.95 -23.91
N ASN A 60 -10.95 2.47 -22.85
CA ASN A 60 -10.86 3.88 -22.42
C ASN A 60 -9.95 4.11 -21.21
N LYS A 61 -9.16 3.11 -20.79
CA LYS A 61 -8.37 3.13 -19.56
C LYS A 61 -7.08 3.97 -19.63
N SER A 62 -7.05 5.02 -20.44
CA SER A 62 -5.96 5.99 -20.50
C SER A 62 -6.24 7.29 -19.72
N THR A 63 -7.45 7.51 -19.20
CA THR A 63 -7.77 8.76 -18.49
C THR A 63 -9.01 8.62 -17.60
N ASP A 64 -8.87 8.21 -16.34
CA ASP A 64 -9.62 8.84 -15.23
C ASP A 64 -9.12 8.37 -13.85
N ASN A 65 -8.82 9.32 -12.98
CA ASN A 65 -8.41 9.17 -11.59
C ASN A 65 -9.67 9.29 -10.68
N SER A 66 -10.52 8.27 -10.55
CA SER A 66 -11.55 8.27 -9.48
C SER A 66 -12.26 6.93 -9.18
N ASP A 67 -11.95 5.84 -9.88
CA ASP A 67 -12.70 4.58 -9.77
C ASP A 67 -12.18 3.56 -8.74
N THR A 68 -11.40 3.98 -7.75
CA THR A 68 -10.99 3.08 -6.64
C THR A 68 -12.13 2.84 -5.63
N SER A 69 -13.16 3.68 -5.65
CA SER A 69 -14.30 3.64 -4.73
C SER A 69 -15.34 2.56 -5.08
N SER A 70 -15.56 2.28 -6.38
CA SER A 70 -16.52 1.26 -6.84
C SER A 70 -15.97 -0.16 -6.70
N LEU A 71 -14.65 -0.36 -6.87
CA LEU A 71 -13.94 -1.62 -6.61
C LEU A 71 -13.90 -1.99 -5.12
N PHE A 72 -13.80 -1.00 -4.23
CA PHE A 72 -13.83 -1.23 -2.78
C PHE A 72 -15.21 -1.69 -2.30
N SER A 73 -16.29 -1.30 -2.99
CA SER A 73 -17.67 -1.64 -2.61
C SER A 73 -18.04 -3.10 -2.88
N SER A 74 -17.50 -3.71 -3.94
CA SER A 74 -17.64 -5.15 -4.25
C SER A 74 -16.71 -6.00 -3.38
N LEU A 75 -15.55 -5.47 -2.98
CA LEU A 75 -14.71 -6.06 -1.92
C LEU A 75 -15.43 -6.05 -0.55
N ARG A 76 -16.15 -4.98 -0.21
CA ARG A 76 -16.84 -4.79 1.09
C ARG A 76 -17.90 -5.84 1.40
N ARG A 77 -18.52 -6.47 0.38
CA ARG A 77 -19.50 -7.56 0.58
C ARG A 77 -18.85 -8.89 0.98
N LYS A 78 -17.66 -9.22 0.45
CA LYS A 78 -16.87 -10.39 0.90
C LYS A 78 -16.12 -10.12 2.21
N PHE A 79 -15.70 -8.87 2.44
CA PHE A 79 -15.00 -8.46 3.66
C PHE A 79 -15.93 -8.22 4.87
N ARG A 80 -17.24 -8.44 4.77
CA ARG A 80 -18.18 -8.15 5.86
C ARG A 80 -18.04 -9.07 7.08
N LEU A 81 -17.32 -10.19 6.95
CA LEU A 81 -17.32 -11.21 8.00
C LEU A 81 -16.25 -11.04 9.08
N GLU A 82 -15.20 -10.22 8.93
CA GLU A 82 -14.21 -10.03 10.01
C GLU A 82 -13.55 -8.63 10.09
N LEU A 83 -14.17 -7.57 9.53
CA LEU A 83 -13.62 -6.20 9.69
C LEU A 83 -13.54 -5.73 11.15
N SER A 84 -14.35 -6.31 12.03
CA SER A 84 -14.31 -6.05 13.48
C SER A 84 -12.95 -6.41 14.08
N ILE A 85 -12.31 -7.48 13.60
CA ILE A 85 -10.99 -7.94 14.07
C ILE A 85 -9.90 -7.00 13.55
N ILE A 86 -9.97 -6.56 12.29
CA ILE A 86 -9.06 -5.54 11.73
C ILE A 86 -9.10 -4.24 12.54
N LYS A 87 -10.29 -3.78 12.96
CA LYS A 87 -10.43 -2.54 13.73
C LYS A 87 -9.83 -2.68 15.13
N VAL A 88 -9.99 -3.82 15.78
CA VAL A 88 -9.37 -4.14 17.07
C VAL A 88 -7.84 -4.23 16.91
N PHE A 89 -7.37 -4.89 15.85
CA PHE A 89 -5.96 -5.03 15.53
C PHE A 89 -5.27 -3.68 15.30
N ILE A 90 -5.90 -2.76 14.56
CA ILE A 90 -5.37 -1.40 14.35
C ILE A 90 -5.32 -0.61 15.67
N LYS A 91 -6.30 -0.81 16.56
CA LYS A 91 -6.32 -0.15 17.87
C LYS A 91 -5.20 -0.65 18.78
N THR A 92 -4.95 -1.96 18.81
CA THR A 92 -3.84 -2.54 19.58
C THR A 92 -2.49 -2.23 18.96
N PHE A 93 -2.38 -2.21 17.63
CA PHE A 93 -1.15 -1.84 16.91
C PHE A 93 -0.69 -0.42 17.17
N LYS A 94 -1.61 0.55 17.33
CA LYS A 94 -1.23 1.93 17.67
C LYS A 94 -0.39 2.00 18.95
N VAL A 95 -0.77 1.25 19.98
CA VAL A 95 -0.03 1.22 21.26
C VAL A 95 1.34 0.57 21.07
N ALA A 96 1.41 -0.55 20.34
CA ALA A 96 2.67 -1.22 20.03
C ALA A 96 3.62 -0.32 19.22
N PHE A 97 3.09 0.42 18.23
CA PHE A 97 3.85 1.38 17.44
C PHE A 97 4.39 2.54 18.27
N ILE A 98 3.59 3.05 19.22
CA ILE A 98 4.04 4.10 20.14
C ILE A 98 5.22 3.60 20.98
N LEU A 99 5.13 2.40 21.56
CA LEU A 99 6.23 1.81 22.33
C LEU A 99 7.49 1.58 21.48
N LEU A 100 7.32 1.05 20.27
CA LEU A 100 8.42 0.85 19.33
C LEU A 100 9.09 2.18 18.95
N PHE A 101 8.29 3.22 18.70
CA PHE A 101 8.79 4.55 18.35
C PHE A 101 9.58 5.19 19.50
N VAL A 102 9.09 5.03 20.74
CA VAL A 102 9.81 5.51 21.94
C VAL A 102 11.15 4.76 22.09
N LEU A 103 11.15 3.44 21.91
CA LEU A 103 12.40 2.65 21.96
C LEU A 103 13.38 3.11 20.88
N PHE A 104 12.89 3.31 19.65
CA PHE A 104 13.70 3.79 18.54
C PHE A 104 14.29 5.18 18.84
N ALA A 105 13.49 6.10 19.39
CA ALA A 105 13.95 7.43 19.80
C ALA A 105 15.04 7.38 20.89
N ILE A 106 14.95 6.44 21.82
CA ILE A 106 15.99 6.24 22.84
C ILE A 106 17.27 5.72 22.20
N VAL A 107 17.18 4.72 21.31
CA VAL A 107 18.34 4.16 20.60
C VAL A 107 19.02 5.24 19.75
N THR A 108 18.25 6.02 18.99
CA THR A 108 18.80 7.10 18.18
C THR A 108 19.49 8.14 19.06
N PHE A 109 18.90 8.51 20.20
CA PHE A 109 19.49 9.44 21.15
C PHE A 109 20.83 8.92 21.72
N LEU A 110 20.89 7.66 22.13
CA LEU A 110 22.12 7.03 22.62
C LEU A 110 23.22 7.03 21.56
N VAL A 111 22.88 6.67 20.31
CA VAL A 111 23.84 6.70 19.19
C VAL A 111 24.35 8.12 18.96
N THR A 112 23.47 9.13 18.97
CA THR A 112 23.91 10.52 18.81
C THR A 112 24.80 10.99 19.96
N TYR A 113 24.51 10.55 21.19
CA TYR A 113 25.32 10.88 22.36
C TYR A 113 26.71 10.27 22.29
N THR A 114 26.82 8.98 21.93
CA THR A 114 28.15 8.33 21.80
C THR A 114 28.97 8.97 20.70
N LEU A 115 28.36 9.29 19.54
CA LEU A 115 29.00 10.05 18.46
C LEU A 115 29.48 11.43 18.91
N PHE A 116 28.65 12.16 19.68
CA PHE A 116 29.02 13.47 20.20
C PHE A 116 30.22 13.39 21.15
N THR A 117 30.23 12.45 22.10
CA THR A 117 31.36 12.27 23.02
C THR A 117 32.66 11.89 22.30
N LEU A 118 32.56 11.08 21.25
CA LEU A 118 33.70 10.69 20.43
C LEU A 118 34.25 11.90 19.65
N PHE A 119 33.36 12.70 19.07
CA PHE A 119 33.73 13.92 18.36
C PHE A 119 34.33 15.00 19.28
N SER A 120 33.79 15.19 20.48
CA SER A 120 34.37 16.13 21.46
C SER A 120 35.78 15.71 21.90
N THR A 121 36.05 14.41 22.00
CA THR A 121 37.37 13.89 22.41
C THR A 121 38.42 14.07 21.30
N SER A 122 38.06 14.03 20.01
CA SER A 122 39.05 14.24 18.95
C SER A 122 39.50 15.69 18.81
N ASN A 123 38.69 16.66 19.26
CA ASN A 123 38.97 18.09 19.08
C ASN A 123 39.89 18.69 20.16
N SER A 124 40.26 17.95 21.20
CA SER A 124 41.15 18.45 22.28
C SER A 124 42.66 18.28 21.99
N SER A 125 43.06 17.73 20.84
CA SER A 125 44.46 17.32 20.60
C SER A 125 45.29 18.26 19.69
N THR A 126 44.87 19.50 19.40
CA THR A 126 45.61 20.37 18.45
C THR A 126 46.13 21.70 19.00
N ASN A 127 46.18 21.91 20.33
CA ASN A 127 46.65 23.18 20.91
C ASN A 127 47.94 23.07 21.76
N ASP A 128 48.80 22.09 21.48
CA ASP A 128 50.20 22.08 21.97
C ASP A 128 51.15 22.58 20.87
N SER A 129 50.90 23.79 20.35
CA SER A 129 51.92 24.59 19.67
C SER A 129 52.50 25.59 20.68
N SER A 130 53.42 25.07 21.51
CA SER A 130 54.29 25.89 22.35
C SER A 130 55.05 26.89 21.44
N PRO A 131 54.96 28.21 21.66
CA PRO A 131 55.75 29.15 20.88
C PRO A 131 57.20 29.02 21.33
N ALA A 132 58.09 28.72 20.39
CA ALA A 132 59.53 28.69 20.63
C ALA A 132 59.98 30.03 21.27
N PRO A 133 60.81 30.01 22.34
CA PRO A 133 61.22 31.24 23.00
C PRO A 133 62.04 32.12 22.04
N PRO A 134 61.95 33.46 22.13
CA PRO A 134 62.74 34.35 21.30
C PRO A 134 64.22 34.12 21.59
N LEU A 135 65.03 34.01 20.53
CA LEU A 135 66.48 34.01 20.63
C LEU A 135 66.93 35.39 21.15
N GLU A 136 66.99 35.54 22.47
CA GLU A 136 67.66 36.67 23.09
C GLU A 136 69.14 36.66 22.72
N GLN A 137 69.57 37.85 22.33
CA GLN A 137 70.90 38.20 21.87
C GLN A 137 71.93 37.94 22.97
N THR A 138 72.74 36.90 22.82
CA THR A 138 74.02 36.79 23.54
C THR A 138 75.15 37.09 22.57
N LEU A 139 75.33 38.38 22.29
CA LEU A 139 76.55 38.95 21.77
C LEU A 139 77.06 39.84 22.92
N ASN A 140 78.04 39.36 23.70
CA ASN A 140 78.88 40.19 24.57
C ASN A 140 80.10 39.41 25.09
N PHE A 141 81.26 39.93 24.66
CA PHE A 141 82.66 39.68 25.04
C PHE A 141 83.37 38.44 24.51
#